data_AF-A0A7X1GS17-F1
#
_entry.id   AF-A0A7X1GS17-F1
#
_cell.length_a   1.000
_cell.length_b   1.000
_cell.length_c   1.000
_cell.angle_alpha   90.00
_cell.angle_beta   90.00
_cell.angle_gamma   90.00
#
_symmetry.space_group_name_H-M   'P 1'
#
loop_
_entity.id
_entity.type
_entity.pdbx_description
1 polymer ?
#
loop_
_entity_poly.entity_id
_entity_poly.type
_entity_poly.pdbx_seq_one_letter_code
_entity_poly.pdbx_strand_id
1 'polypeptide(L)'
;MVDKRAAKKSKKKLARKHKISVTKNKELKLKYPNFILNPGTTDDVPQEYIDAVFSVINSYVPQDSIFNDRKIFTSSEAKICRKICQYGFDRLSVDLNKFGKKTEIPKNLVFPGLSKFIYDSLDKNGLNQKFRPFLTFDVFPFNYDLVISFPHLKTKRLKSNNKIYFSENIKQSVVNYGTKKVAFTKHAIDRIHDRETGGGGGNGAIKFTIRRFSEKMDLREITFPDGQMAFQYFRRLKSEHPHVATRYTRVSKLKIVREEDKVLQGYFPFVIEDDYVVLKTFLMPGMTKTPESYLVKNAEHTQQIEYFKKLLKKINFTNWLTEDYIQFLEWCQENGISQYESIIINRLQDYGRQIQIFGDVFDDLK
;
A
#
# COMPACT_ATOMS: atom_id res chain seq x y z
N MET A 1 24.93 -73.36 15.18
CA MET A 1 23.52 -72.87 15.30
C MET A 1 23.39 -71.58 16.16
N VAL A 2 24.38 -70.68 16.18
CA VAL A 2 24.47 -69.56 17.15
C VAL A 2 24.21 -68.16 16.52
N ASP A 3 24.30 -68.00 15.20
CA ASP A 3 24.25 -66.67 14.55
C ASP A 3 22.87 -66.03 14.36
N LYS A 4 21.79 -66.83 14.34
CA LYS A 4 20.44 -66.28 14.12
C LYS A 4 19.94 -65.42 15.30
N ARG A 5 20.41 -65.70 16.53
CA ARG A 5 20.03 -64.94 17.73
C ARG A 5 20.77 -63.59 17.81
N ALA A 6 22.05 -63.55 17.41
CA ALA A 6 22.83 -62.32 17.37
C ALA A 6 22.31 -61.34 16.30
N ALA A 7 21.99 -61.85 15.10
CA ALA A 7 21.39 -61.06 14.03
C ALA A 7 20.01 -60.49 14.41
N LYS A 8 19.17 -61.26 15.12
CA LYS A 8 17.85 -60.82 15.60
C LYS A 8 17.95 -59.76 16.71
N LYS A 9 18.95 -59.86 17.60
CA LYS A 9 19.25 -58.82 18.61
C LYS A 9 19.78 -57.54 17.94
N SER A 10 20.64 -57.65 16.94
CA SER A 10 21.16 -56.50 16.18
C SER A 10 20.04 -55.75 15.43
N LYS A 11 19.16 -56.47 14.70
CA LYS A 11 17.97 -55.87 14.05
C LYS A 11 17.03 -55.19 15.03
N LYS A 12 16.75 -55.80 16.20
CA LYS A 12 15.95 -55.14 17.25
C LYS A 12 16.63 -53.88 17.80
N LYS A 13 17.95 -53.89 17.99
CA LYS A 13 18.72 -52.73 18.48
C LYS A 13 18.75 -51.59 17.44
N LEU A 14 18.87 -51.93 16.16
CA LEU A 14 18.80 -50.98 15.03
C LEU A 14 17.40 -50.37 14.90
N ALA A 15 16.34 -51.20 14.96
CA ALA A 15 14.95 -50.73 14.94
C ALA A 15 14.62 -49.86 16.16
N ARG A 16 15.16 -50.18 17.35
CA ARG A 16 14.99 -49.37 18.56
C ARG A 16 15.75 -48.04 18.46
N LYS A 17 16.96 -48.02 17.91
CA LYS A 17 17.69 -46.77 17.59
C LYS A 17 16.96 -45.92 16.56
N HIS A 18 16.45 -46.52 15.50
CA HIS A 18 15.67 -45.82 14.47
C HIS A 18 14.36 -45.26 15.07
N LYS A 19 13.64 -46.04 15.89
CA LYS A 19 12.43 -45.58 16.59
C LYS A 19 12.75 -44.44 17.55
N ILE A 20 13.84 -44.52 18.32
CA ILE A 20 14.30 -43.42 19.20
C ILE A 20 14.70 -42.19 18.39
N SER A 21 15.32 -42.34 17.20
CA SER A 21 15.65 -41.20 16.32
C SER A 21 14.40 -40.56 15.70
N VAL A 22 13.41 -41.37 15.32
CA VAL A 22 12.12 -40.90 14.78
C VAL A 22 11.28 -40.26 15.90
N THR A 23 11.35 -40.76 17.14
CA THR A 23 10.72 -40.13 18.30
C THR A 23 11.46 -38.84 18.68
N LYS A 24 12.81 -38.80 18.66
CA LYS A 24 13.59 -37.56 18.84
C LYS A 24 13.30 -36.50 17.77
N ASN A 25 13.12 -36.91 16.51
CA ASN A 25 12.71 -36.00 15.43
C ASN A 25 11.24 -35.56 15.54
N LYS A 26 10.36 -36.37 16.13
CA LYS A 26 8.99 -35.96 16.50
C LYS A 26 8.93 -35.10 17.78
N GLU A 27 9.93 -35.21 18.66
CA GLU A 27 10.07 -34.44 19.90
C GLU A 27 10.83 -33.13 19.69
N LEU A 28 11.61 -33.00 18.62
CA LEU A 28 12.01 -31.70 18.05
C LEU A 28 10.85 -31.07 17.26
N LYS A 29 9.62 -31.17 17.78
CA LYS A 29 8.59 -30.18 17.46
C LYS A 29 9.11 -28.87 18.01
N LEU A 30 9.62 -28.03 17.13
CA LEU A 30 9.89 -26.64 17.47
C LEU A 30 8.65 -26.11 18.19
N LYS A 31 8.82 -25.38 19.28
CA LYS A 31 7.69 -24.82 20.02
C LYS A 31 6.98 -23.73 19.21
N TYR A 32 7.65 -23.25 18.17
CA TYR A 32 7.21 -22.20 17.26
C TYR A 32 7.53 -22.57 15.80
N PRO A 33 6.88 -21.92 14.82
CA PRO A 33 7.14 -22.16 13.39
C PRO A 33 8.55 -21.78 12.96
N ASN A 34 9.08 -22.39 11.89
CA ASN A 34 10.31 -21.92 11.25
C ASN A 34 10.08 -20.67 10.41
N PHE A 35 11.17 -19.97 10.05
CA PHE A 35 11.14 -18.93 9.03
C PHE A 35 11.57 -19.51 7.69
N ILE A 36 10.78 -19.27 6.64
CA ILE A 36 11.10 -19.64 5.26
C ILE A 36 10.89 -18.43 4.33
N LEU A 37 11.56 -18.44 3.18
CA LEU A 37 11.36 -17.44 2.14
C LEU A 37 10.19 -17.81 1.24
N ASN A 38 9.46 -16.81 0.78
CA ASN A 38 8.55 -16.98 -0.35
C ASN A 38 9.36 -16.92 -1.66
N PRO A 39 9.58 -18.05 -2.36
CA PRO A 39 10.40 -18.08 -3.57
C PRO A 39 9.85 -17.18 -4.68
N GLY A 40 8.53 -16.96 -4.74
CA GLY A 40 7.92 -16.09 -5.73
C GLY A 40 8.15 -14.59 -5.52
N THR A 41 8.91 -14.18 -4.49
CA THR A 41 9.14 -12.77 -4.17
C THR A 41 10.61 -12.40 -3.94
N THR A 42 11.53 -13.34 -4.15
CA THR A 42 12.96 -13.14 -3.85
C THR A 42 13.82 -12.81 -5.07
N ASP A 43 13.31 -13.00 -6.29
CA ASP A 43 14.11 -12.93 -7.52
C ASP A 43 14.83 -11.59 -7.73
N ASP A 44 14.18 -10.50 -7.36
CA ASP A 44 14.70 -9.14 -7.52
C ASP A 44 15.28 -8.55 -6.21
N VAL A 45 15.39 -9.36 -5.15
CA VAL A 45 15.93 -8.96 -3.84
C VAL A 45 17.43 -9.28 -3.79
N PRO A 46 18.31 -8.31 -3.52
CA PRO A 46 19.73 -8.57 -3.31
C PRO A 46 19.96 -9.58 -2.19
N GLN A 47 20.79 -10.59 -2.44
CA GLN A 47 21.09 -11.64 -1.46
C GLN A 47 21.62 -11.05 -0.14
N GLU A 48 22.41 -9.99 -0.20
CA GLU A 48 22.90 -9.26 0.99
C GLU A 48 21.76 -8.79 1.90
N TYR A 49 20.62 -8.37 1.34
CA TYR A 49 19.46 -7.95 2.13
C TYR A 49 18.73 -9.15 2.75
N ILE A 50 18.59 -10.25 2.00
CA ILE A 50 18.02 -11.51 2.49
C ILE A 50 18.86 -12.03 3.66
N ASP A 51 20.18 -12.08 3.50
CA ASP A 51 21.11 -12.54 4.52
C ASP A 51 21.05 -11.67 5.77
N ALA A 52 20.94 -10.35 5.61
CA ALA A 52 20.75 -9.44 6.73
C ALA A 52 19.45 -9.69 7.50
N VAL A 53 18.33 -9.93 6.81
CA VAL A 53 17.04 -10.28 7.43
C VAL A 53 17.17 -11.57 8.23
N PHE A 54 17.76 -12.62 7.65
CA PHE A 54 17.96 -13.88 8.36
C PHE A 54 18.98 -13.78 9.49
N SER A 55 20.02 -12.96 9.35
CA SER A 55 20.97 -12.71 10.44
C SER A 55 20.26 -12.10 11.65
N VAL A 56 19.33 -11.17 11.45
CA VAL A 56 18.53 -10.59 12.55
C VAL A 56 17.62 -11.63 13.19
N ILE A 57 16.99 -12.49 12.39
CA ILE A 57 16.11 -13.56 12.91
C ILE A 57 16.93 -14.59 13.70
N ASN A 58 18.10 -14.97 13.19
CA ASN A 58 18.96 -16.01 13.76
C ASN A 58 19.77 -15.52 14.96
N SER A 59 20.06 -14.20 15.06
CA SER A 59 20.81 -13.65 16.20
C SER A 59 20.04 -13.70 17.52
N TYR A 60 18.73 -13.95 17.47
CA TYR A 60 17.89 -14.14 18.64
C TYR A 60 17.70 -15.65 18.90
N VAL A 61 18.61 -16.25 19.69
CA VAL A 61 18.54 -17.65 20.15
C VAL A 61 17.62 -17.75 21.39
N PRO A 62 16.93 -18.88 21.63
CA PRO A 62 16.20 -19.73 20.67
C PRO A 62 14.97 -18.94 20.16
N GLN A 63 14.37 -19.33 19.02
CA GLN A 63 13.12 -18.73 18.50
C GLN A 63 12.07 -18.45 19.60
N ASP A 64 12.02 -19.32 20.62
CA ASP A 64 11.30 -19.14 21.88
C ASP A 64 11.38 -17.74 22.52
N SER A 65 12.55 -17.11 22.58
CA SER A 65 12.72 -15.80 23.22
C SER A 65 12.01 -14.70 22.44
N ILE A 66 12.09 -14.73 21.11
CA ILE A 66 11.42 -13.78 20.20
C ILE A 66 9.91 -13.81 20.41
N PHE A 67 9.30 -15.00 20.41
CA PHE A 67 7.85 -15.14 20.52
C PHE A 67 7.30 -14.91 21.94
N ASN A 68 8.16 -14.88 22.95
CA ASN A 68 7.78 -14.53 24.32
C ASN A 68 8.09 -13.06 24.66
N ASP A 69 8.77 -12.32 23.77
CA ASP A 69 9.00 -10.89 23.93
C ASP A 69 7.69 -10.12 23.67
N ARG A 70 7.12 -9.58 24.76
CA ARG A 70 5.88 -8.80 24.72
C ARG A 70 6.03 -7.44 24.01
N LYS A 71 7.26 -7.00 23.73
CA LYS A 71 7.53 -5.81 22.90
C LYS A 71 7.37 -6.10 21.41
N ILE A 72 7.49 -7.36 21.01
CA ILE A 72 7.43 -7.80 19.60
C ILE A 72 6.10 -8.50 19.30
N PHE A 73 5.64 -9.37 20.21
CA PHE A 73 4.41 -10.15 20.07
C PHE A 73 3.41 -9.85 21.18
N THR A 74 2.15 -9.68 20.80
CA THR A 74 1.04 -9.78 21.75
C THR A 74 0.88 -11.21 22.26
N SER A 75 0.29 -11.37 23.44
CA SER A 75 -0.07 -12.69 23.99
C SER A 75 -0.91 -13.54 23.01
N SER A 76 -1.74 -12.87 22.20
CA SER A 76 -2.56 -13.50 21.16
C SER A 76 -1.71 -14.01 20.00
N GLU A 77 -0.78 -13.22 19.47
CA GLU A 77 0.09 -13.63 18.36
C GLU A 77 1.04 -14.76 18.78
N ALA A 78 1.61 -14.70 19.99
CA ALA A 78 2.43 -15.78 20.54
C ALA A 78 1.65 -17.09 20.71
N LYS A 79 0.35 -17.00 21.06
CA LYS A 79 -0.55 -18.16 21.13
C LYS A 79 -0.87 -18.70 19.74
N ILE A 80 -1.07 -17.82 18.75
CA ILE A 80 -1.31 -18.19 17.35
C ILE A 80 -0.09 -18.94 16.79
N CYS A 81 1.12 -18.44 17.00
CA CYS A 81 2.36 -19.09 16.53
C CYS A 81 2.52 -20.52 17.08
N ARG A 82 2.27 -20.72 18.39
CA ARG A 82 2.28 -22.05 19.00
C ARG A 82 1.25 -22.99 18.37
N LYS A 83 0.04 -22.48 18.10
CA LYS A 83 -1.01 -23.25 17.43
C LYS A 83 -0.62 -23.58 15.98
N ILE A 84 0.01 -22.67 15.25
CA ILE A 84 0.47 -22.90 13.87
C ILE A 84 1.44 -24.08 13.85
N CYS A 85 2.39 -24.12 14.78
CA CYS A 85 3.31 -25.25 14.86
C CYS A 85 2.61 -26.58 15.22
N GLN A 86 1.55 -26.52 16.04
CA GLN A 86 0.79 -27.72 16.45
C GLN A 86 -0.11 -28.28 15.33
N TYR A 87 -0.81 -27.41 14.60
CA TYR A 87 -1.90 -27.80 13.72
C TYR A 87 -1.66 -27.45 12.25
N GLY A 88 -0.77 -26.49 11.96
CA GLY A 88 -0.66 -25.83 10.68
C GLY A 88 -1.68 -24.68 10.55
N PHE A 89 -1.29 -23.58 9.91
CA PHE A 89 -2.11 -22.39 9.72
C PHE A 89 -3.40 -22.69 8.94
N ASP A 90 -3.30 -23.50 7.88
CA ASP A 90 -4.44 -23.86 7.04
C ASP A 90 -5.54 -24.58 7.85
N ARG A 91 -5.13 -25.38 8.86
CA ARG A 91 -6.03 -26.11 9.77
C ARG A 91 -6.46 -25.28 10.98
N LEU A 92 -5.74 -24.21 11.32
CA LEU A 92 -6.10 -23.32 12.43
C LEU A 92 -7.47 -22.66 12.21
N SER A 93 -7.79 -22.37 10.95
CA SER A 93 -9.07 -21.80 10.54
C SER A 93 -10.26 -22.71 10.88
N VAL A 94 -10.05 -24.03 10.86
CA VAL A 94 -11.06 -25.05 11.17
C VAL A 94 -11.25 -25.22 12.68
N ASP A 95 -10.17 -25.15 13.45
CA ASP A 95 -10.23 -25.39 14.91
C ASP A 95 -10.73 -24.18 15.72
N LEU A 96 -10.52 -22.94 15.29
CA LEU A 96 -11.05 -21.78 16.05
C LEU A 96 -12.57 -21.70 16.04
N ASN A 97 -13.23 -22.19 14.99
CA ASN A 97 -14.69 -22.32 14.94
C ASN A 97 -15.23 -23.35 15.94
N LYS A 98 -14.43 -24.35 16.36
CA LYS A 98 -14.82 -25.35 17.37
C LYS A 98 -14.76 -24.84 18.81
N PHE A 99 -14.04 -23.75 19.08
CA PHE A 99 -13.87 -23.18 20.44
C PHE A 99 -14.86 -22.04 20.76
N GLY A 100 -15.98 -21.94 20.03
CA GLY A 100 -17.09 -21.04 20.40
C GLY A 100 -16.81 -19.53 20.28
N LYS A 101 -15.62 -19.14 19.81
CA LYS A 101 -15.33 -17.77 19.41
C LYS A 101 -15.37 -17.71 17.89
N LYS A 102 -16.35 -17.01 17.32
CA LYS A 102 -16.38 -16.59 15.91
C LYS A 102 -15.25 -15.58 15.62
N THR A 103 -14.03 -15.91 15.98
CA THR A 103 -12.84 -15.17 15.58
C THR A 103 -12.35 -15.82 14.31
N GLU A 104 -12.86 -15.35 13.18
CA GLU A 104 -12.24 -15.61 11.89
C GLU A 104 -10.78 -15.14 12.00
N ILE A 105 -9.83 -16.05 11.82
CA ILE A 105 -8.47 -15.60 11.55
C ILE A 105 -8.52 -14.97 10.17
N PRO A 106 -8.06 -13.73 10.00
CA PRO A 106 -7.95 -13.15 8.67
C PRO A 106 -7.12 -14.11 7.80
N LYS A 107 -7.63 -14.47 6.61
CA LYS A 107 -6.84 -15.21 5.60
C LYS A 107 -5.52 -14.50 5.26
N ASN A 108 -5.45 -13.20 5.55
CA ASN A 108 -4.30 -12.33 5.35
C ASN A 108 -3.65 -11.95 6.70
N LEU A 109 -3.55 -12.87 7.66
CA LEU A 109 -2.86 -12.60 8.92
C LEU A 109 -1.38 -12.28 8.64
N VAL A 110 -0.98 -11.05 8.95
CA VAL A 110 0.42 -10.59 8.89
C VAL A 110 0.89 -10.34 10.33
N PHE A 111 2.17 -10.54 10.60
CA PHE A 111 2.82 -10.21 11.88
C PHE A 111 3.59 -8.88 11.76
N PRO A 112 2.89 -7.71 11.89
CA PRO A 112 3.52 -6.40 11.72
C PRO A 112 4.54 -6.08 12.81
N GLY A 113 4.35 -6.55 14.04
CA GLY A 113 5.29 -6.35 15.16
C GLY A 113 6.66 -6.99 14.88
N LEU A 114 6.65 -8.23 14.39
CA LEU A 114 7.86 -8.94 13.96
C LEU A 114 8.54 -8.27 12.77
N SER A 115 7.74 -7.83 11.78
CA SER A 115 8.27 -7.11 10.63
C SER A 115 8.97 -5.81 11.07
N LYS A 116 8.30 -5.03 11.93
CA LYS A 116 8.85 -3.79 12.51
C LYS A 116 10.14 -4.06 13.29
N PHE A 117 10.15 -5.08 14.14
CA PHE A 117 11.33 -5.44 14.92
C PHE A 117 12.55 -5.75 14.05
N ILE A 118 12.36 -6.54 12.98
CA ILE A 118 13.45 -6.85 12.04
C ILE A 118 13.92 -5.55 11.37
N TYR A 119 13.00 -4.69 10.93
CA TYR A 119 13.37 -3.39 10.37
C TYR A 119 14.14 -2.50 11.33
N ASP A 120 13.70 -2.36 12.57
CA ASP A 120 14.34 -1.50 13.58
C ASP A 120 15.77 -2.01 13.86
N SER A 121 15.98 -3.33 13.82
CA SER A 121 17.30 -3.95 13.93
C SER A 121 18.19 -3.70 12.71
N LEU A 122 17.63 -3.77 11.49
CA LEU A 122 18.34 -3.43 10.26
C LEU A 122 18.69 -1.94 10.15
N ASP A 123 17.83 -1.05 10.67
CA ASP A 123 18.06 0.40 10.73
C ASP A 123 19.28 0.73 11.62
N LYS A 124 19.40 0.07 12.78
CA LYS A 124 20.56 0.25 13.68
C LYS A 124 21.90 -0.08 13.03
N ASN A 125 21.91 -1.01 12.08
CA ASN A 125 23.11 -1.44 11.36
C ASN A 125 23.35 -0.67 10.06
N GLY A 126 22.57 0.39 9.77
CA GLY A 126 22.69 1.20 8.55
C GLY A 126 22.26 0.50 7.25
N LEU A 127 21.99 -0.81 7.29
CA LEU A 127 21.65 -1.61 6.12
C LEU A 127 20.31 -1.20 5.51
N ASN A 128 19.34 -0.80 6.33
CA ASN A 128 18.05 -0.39 5.80
C ASN A 128 18.13 0.87 4.93
N GLN A 129 19.01 1.83 5.24
CA GLN A 129 19.13 3.06 4.46
C GLN A 129 19.63 2.79 3.03
N LYS A 130 20.43 1.72 2.86
CA LYS A 130 20.93 1.26 1.56
C LYS A 130 19.83 0.63 0.69
N PHE A 131 18.85 -0.03 1.30
CA PHE A 131 17.88 -0.89 0.62
C PHE A 131 16.43 -0.32 0.57
N ARG A 132 16.13 0.67 1.41
CA ARG A 132 14.83 1.36 1.46
C ARG A 132 14.73 2.51 0.44
N PRO A 133 13.50 2.90 0.06
CA PRO A 133 12.20 2.33 0.47
C PRO A 133 11.76 1.07 -0.29
N PHE A 134 12.63 0.49 -1.10
CA PHE A 134 12.22 -0.44 -2.16
C PHE A 134 12.10 -1.88 -1.71
N LEU A 135 12.90 -2.31 -0.73
CA LEU A 135 12.81 -3.65 -0.20
C LEU A 135 12.02 -3.64 1.09
N THR A 136 10.81 -4.20 0.99
CA THR A 136 9.93 -4.39 2.14
C THR A 136 9.50 -5.83 2.19
N PHE A 137 9.48 -6.42 3.39
CA PHE A 137 8.90 -7.72 3.65
C PHE A 137 7.70 -7.64 4.60
N ASP A 138 6.87 -8.66 4.46
CA ASP A 138 5.84 -9.06 5.39
C ASP A 138 6.16 -10.47 5.88
N VAL A 139 5.86 -10.73 7.16
CA VAL A 139 5.87 -12.08 7.71
C VAL A 139 4.44 -12.54 7.90
N PHE A 140 4.06 -13.65 7.28
CA PHE A 140 2.75 -14.25 7.42
C PHE A 140 2.88 -15.75 7.62
N PRO A 141 1.90 -16.40 8.26
CA PRO A 141 1.94 -17.83 8.46
C PRO A 141 1.49 -18.58 7.20
N PHE A 142 2.15 -19.69 6.89
CA PHE A 142 1.75 -20.62 5.83
C PHE A 142 2.05 -22.03 6.29
N ASN A 143 1.03 -22.89 6.30
CA ASN A 143 1.16 -24.25 6.83
C ASN A 143 1.84 -24.26 8.22
N TYR A 144 2.98 -24.94 8.41
CA TYR A 144 3.66 -25.03 9.71
C TYR A 144 4.73 -23.95 9.93
N ASP A 145 4.91 -23.04 8.98
CA ASP A 145 6.01 -22.08 8.93
C ASP A 145 5.52 -20.63 8.92
N LEU A 146 6.44 -19.71 9.21
CA LEU A 146 6.33 -18.29 8.94
C LEU A 146 7.08 -17.97 7.65
N VAL A 147 6.34 -17.45 6.69
CA VAL A 147 6.87 -17.06 5.39
C VAL A 147 7.23 -15.59 5.43
N ILE A 148 8.49 -15.30 5.09
CA ILE A 148 8.97 -13.97 4.77
C ILE A 148 8.75 -13.78 3.28
N SER A 149 7.85 -12.86 2.95
CA SER A 149 7.58 -12.48 1.58
C SER A 149 8.04 -11.05 1.39
N PHE A 150 8.66 -10.75 0.26
CA PHE A 150 9.04 -9.39 -0.09
C PHE A 150 8.03 -8.83 -1.10
N PRO A 151 6.85 -8.32 -0.68
CA PRO A 151 5.93 -7.62 -1.58
C PRO A 151 6.54 -6.26 -1.93
N HIS A 152 7.57 -6.29 -2.76
CA HIS A 152 8.24 -5.11 -3.25
C HIS A 152 7.83 -4.83 -4.69
N LEU A 153 7.98 -3.57 -5.08
CA LEU A 153 7.98 -3.22 -6.48
C LEU A 153 9.24 -3.84 -7.11
N LYS A 154 9.04 -4.66 -8.15
CA LYS A 154 10.14 -5.15 -8.99
C LYS A 154 10.94 -3.96 -9.50
N THR A 155 12.25 -4.13 -9.64
CA THR A 155 13.12 -3.04 -10.10
C THR A 155 13.65 -3.35 -11.48
N LYS A 156 13.70 -2.33 -12.34
CA LYS A 156 14.32 -2.44 -13.66
C LYS A 156 15.10 -1.17 -13.97
N ARG A 157 16.25 -1.31 -14.60
CA ARG A 157 16.98 -0.18 -15.18
C ARG A 157 16.52 -0.01 -16.62
N LEU A 158 16.04 1.18 -16.95
CA LEU A 158 15.63 1.53 -18.31
C LEU A 158 16.85 1.87 -19.17
N LYS A 159 16.65 1.93 -20.49
CA LYS A 159 17.68 2.34 -21.46
C LYS A 159 18.23 3.75 -21.17
N SER A 160 17.39 4.62 -20.62
CA SER A 160 17.76 5.95 -20.13
C SER A 160 18.66 5.94 -18.88
N ASN A 161 19.08 4.75 -18.42
CA ASN A 161 19.80 4.51 -17.16
C ASN A 161 19.00 4.83 -15.88
N ASN A 162 17.72 5.21 -16.02
CA ASN A 162 16.82 5.45 -14.90
C ASN A 162 16.40 4.12 -14.26
N LYS A 163 16.53 4.03 -12.93
CA LYS A 163 15.99 2.90 -12.16
C LYS A 163 14.52 3.15 -11.85
N ILE A 164 13.67 2.22 -12.27
CA ILE A 164 12.23 2.23 -12.03
C ILE A 164 11.80 1.10 -11.11
N TYR A 165 10.65 1.30 -10.49
CA TYR A 165 10.01 0.41 -9.54
C TYR A 165 8.59 0.14 -10.02
N PHE A 166 8.20 -1.10 -10.25
CA PHE A 166 6.89 -1.44 -10.82
C PHE A 166 6.29 -2.69 -10.20
N SER A 167 4.99 -2.88 -10.40
CA SER A 167 4.30 -4.14 -10.11
C SER A 167 3.69 -4.66 -11.42
N GLU A 168 3.78 -5.96 -11.65
CA GLU A 168 3.23 -6.59 -12.87
C GLU A 168 1.71 -6.54 -12.93
N ASN A 169 1.08 -6.35 -11.77
CA ASN A 169 -0.37 -6.29 -11.62
C ASN A 169 -0.93 -4.90 -11.91
N ILE A 170 -0.09 -3.86 -11.97
CA ILE A 170 -0.56 -2.49 -12.22
C ILE A 170 -0.37 -2.17 -13.70
N LYS A 171 -1.49 -2.03 -14.40
CA LYS A 171 -1.54 -1.67 -15.81
C LYS A 171 -2.44 -0.47 -16.00
N GLN A 172 -2.05 0.40 -16.92
CA GLN A 172 -2.82 1.59 -17.28
C GLN A 172 -2.94 1.66 -18.80
N SER A 173 -4.15 1.97 -19.29
CA SER A 173 -4.35 2.31 -20.69
C SER A 173 -3.92 3.76 -20.91
N VAL A 174 -3.04 3.96 -21.89
CA VAL A 174 -2.50 5.26 -22.29
C VAL A 174 -2.95 5.53 -23.72
N VAL A 175 -3.50 6.73 -23.97
CA VAL A 175 -3.98 7.15 -25.28
C VAL A 175 -2.82 7.05 -26.27
N ASN A 176 -3.05 6.45 -27.44
CA ASN A 176 -2.06 6.18 -28.50
C ASN A 176 -0.97 5.12 -28.20
N TYR A 177 -0.85 4.61 -26.97
CA TYR A 177 0.19 3.63 -26.61
C TYR A 177 -0.36 2.31 -26.05
N GLY A 178 -1.68 2.19 -25.92
CA GLY A 178 -2.35 0.99 -25.43
C GLY A 178 -2.11 0.76 -23.95
N THR A 179 -2.26 -0.48 -23.50
CA THR A 179 -2.08 -0.86 -22.10
C THR A 179 -0.60 -1.04 -21.77
N LYS A 180 -0.09 -0.27 -20.81
CA LYS A 180 1.30 -0.28 -20.36
C LYS A 180 1.40 -0.64 -18.88
N LYS A 181 2.54 -1.17 -18.44
CA LYS A 181 2.82 -1.42 -17.02
C LYS A 181 3.13 -0.10 -16.33
N VAL A 182 2.54 0.14 -15.15
CA VAL A 182 2.83 1.36 -14.39
C VAL A 182 4.11 1.18 -13.57
N ALA A 183 5.03 2.11 -13.75
CA ALA A 183 6.28 2.16 -13.02
C ALA A 183 6.47 3.53 -12.35
N PHE A 184 7.26 3.56 -11.29
CA PHE A 184 7.52 4.73 -10.48
C PHE A 184 9.03 4.98 -10.43
N THR A 185 9.41 6.25 -10.41
CA THR A 185 10.75 6.63 -9.96
C THR A 185 10.83 6.57 -8.43
N LYS A 186 12.06 6.58 -7.89
CA LYS A 186 12.28 6.79 -6.45
C LYS A 186 11.55 8.03 -5.95
N HIS A 187 11.69 9.13 -6.69
CA HIS A 187 11.13 10.42 -6.30
C HIS A 187 9.60 10.39 -6.23
N ALA A 188 8.93 9.71 -7.17
CA ALA A 188 7.48 9.54 -7.12
C ALA A 188 7.04 8.78 -5.86
N ILE A 189 7.72 7.68 -5.53
CA ILE A 189 7.43 6.89 -4.31
C ILE A 189 7.58 7.73 -3.04
N ASP A 190 8.70 8.46 -2.93
CA ASP A 190 8.97 9.31 -1.77
C ASP A 190 7.87 10.37 -1.60
N ARG A 191 7.44 11.01 -2.69
CA ARG A 191 6.38 12.04 -2.65
C ARG A 191 4.99 11.50 -2.31
N ILE A 192 4.64 10.31 -2.79
CA ILE A 192 3.40 9.64 -2.39
C ILE A 192 3.44 9.33 -0.88
N HIS A 193 4.59 8.84 -0.38
CA HIS A 193 4.76 8.51 1.02
C HIS A 193 4.67 9.72 1.94
N ASP A 194 5.36 10.81 1.59
CA ASP A 194 5.31 12.09 2.31
C ASP A 194 3.86 12.55 2.47
N ARG A 195 3.06 12.43 1.41
CA ARG A 195 1.64 12.82 1.44
C ARG A 195 0.80 11.95 2.35
N GLU A 196 0.88 10.64 2.20
CA GLU A 196 0.00 9.71 2.93
C GLU A 196 0.28 9.75 4.44
N THR A 197 1.49 10.14 4.83
CA THR A 197 1.91 10.17 6.22
C THR A 197 2.00 11.57 6.81
N GLY A 198 1.69 12.61 6.03
CA GLY A 198 1.84 14.01 6.45
C GLY A 198 3.28 14.37 6.82
N GLY A 199 4.28 13.78 6.15
CA GLY A 199 5.71 14.01 6.39
C GLY A 199 6.27 13.41 7.68
N GLY A 200 5.45 12.71 8.48
CA GLY A 200 5.82 12.14 9.78
C GLY A 200 5.87 10.61 9.83
N GLY A 201 5.67 9.94 8.69
CA GLY A 201 5.70 8.48 8.61
C GLY A 201 7.10 7.92 8.78
N GLY A 202 7.28 7.03 9.77
CA GLY A 202 8.47 6.20 9.79
C GLY A 202 8.54 5.34 8.51
N ASN A 203 9.76 5.07 8.03
CA ASN A 203 10.05 4.37 6.77
C ASN A 203 9.33 3.01 6.59
N GLY A 204 8.86 2.37 7.67
CA GLY A 204 8.04 1.15 7.61
C GLY A 204 6.61 1.36 7.06
N ALA A 205 6.13 2.60 6.99
CA ALA A 205 4.81 2.93 6.45
C ALA A 205 4.79 3.01 4.92
N ILE A 206 5.94 3.13 4.25
CA ILE A 206 6.05 3.24 2.79
C ILE A 206 5.48 2.02 2.06
N LYS A 207 5.61 0.82 2.65
CA LYS A 207 5.01 -0.41 2.10
C LYS A 207 3.49 -0.33 2.03
N PHE A 208 2.88 0.20 3.10
CA PHE A 208 1.43 0.36 3.17
C PHE A 208 0.97 1.47 2.23
N THR A 209 1.77 2.54 2.11
CA THR A 209 1.55 3.60 1.12
C THR A 209 1.54 3.02 -0.29
N ILE A 210 2.61 2.35 -0.72
CA ILE A 210 2.74 1.80 -2.09
C ILE A 210 1.64 0.76 -2.36
N ARG A 211 1.39 -0.16 -1.41
CA ARG A 211 0.35 -1.17 -1.57
C ARG A 211 -1.05 -0.56 -1.71
N ARG A 212 -1.43 0.35 -0.80
CA ARG A 212 -2.73 1.04 -0.87
C ARG A 212 -2.86 1.85 -2.15
N PHE A 213 -1.78 2.50 -2.56
CA PHE A 213 -1.73 3.24 -3.79
C PHE A 213 -1.98 2.29 -4.97
N SER A 214 -1.21 1.20 -5.09
CA SER A 214 -1.29 0.23 -6.19
C SER A 214 -2.64 -0.50 -6.34
N GLU A 215 -3.34 -0.77 -5.25
CA GLU A 215 -4.61 -1.51 -5.27
C GLU A 215 -5.79 -0.63 -5.71
N LYS A 216 -5.62 0.71 -5.71
CA LYS A 216 -6.74 1.67 -5.79
C LYS A 216 -6.47 2.87 -6.70
N MET A 217 -5.53 2.73 -7.65
CA MET A 217 -5.19 3.80 -8.58
C MET A 217 -6.32 4.04 -9.57
N ASP A 218 -6.95 5.22 -9.50
CA ASP A 218 -7.75 5.77 -10.59
C ASP A 218 -6.93 6.87 -11.27
N LEU A 219 -6.34 6.54 -12.41
CA LEU A 219 -5.52 7.44 -13.20
C LEU A 219 -6.25 7.87 -14.47
N ARG A 220 -6.28 9.18 -14.73
CA ARG A 220 -6.82 9.76 -15.97
C ARG A 220 -5.78 10.57 -16.69
N GLU A 221 -5.62 10.31 -17.97
CA GLU A 221 -4.65 11.01 -18.77
C GLU A 221 -5.06 12.48 -18.95
N ILE A 222 -4.09 13.37 -18.79
CA ILE A 222 -4.20 14.80 -19.04
C ILE A 222 -2.88 15.29 -19.65
N THR A 223 -2.95 16.39 -20.38
CA THR A 223 -1.75 17.13 -20.80
C THR A 223 -1.69 18.42 -20.00
N PHE A 224 -0.55 18.66 -19.34
CA PHE A 224 -0.30 19.92 -18.64
C PHE A 224 -0.21 21.10 -19.62
N PRO A 225 -0.38 22.34 -19.13
CA PRO A 225 -0.30 23.54 -19.98
C PRO A 225 1.05 23.71 -20.70
N ASP A 226 2.13 23.13 -20.19
CA ASP A 226 3.46 23.13 -20.84
C ASP A 226 3.66 22.00 -21.85
N GLY A 227 2.60 21.24 -22.16
CA GLY A 227 2.64 20.08 -23.07
C GLY A 227 3.10 18.78 -22.42
N GLN A 228 3.45 18.79 -21.12
CA GLN A 228 3.88 17.57 -20.42
C GLN A 228 2.69 16.62 -20.17
N MET A 229 2.82 15.35 -20.59
CA MET A 229 1.83 14.32 -20.25
C MET A 229 1.83 14.01 -18.75
N ALA A 230 0.64 13.85 -18.18
CA ALA A 230 0.44 13.50 -16.79
C ALA A 230 -0.81 12.65 -16.59
N PHE A 231 -0.90 11.98 -15.44
CA PHE A 231 -2.17 11.43 -14.96
C PHE A 231 -2.71 12.28 -13.83
N GLN A 232 -4.00 12.56 -13.85
CA GLN A 232 -4.76 12.91 -12.65
C GLN A 232 -4.98 11.65 -11.83
N TYR A 233 -4.74 11.72 -10.53
CA TYR A 233 -5.01 10.65 -9.59
C TYR A 233 -6.21 11.00 -8.71
N PHE A 234 -7.27 10.20 -8.84
CA PHE A 234 -8.51 10.36 -8.09
C PHE A 234 -8.61 9.31 -6.98
N ARG A 235 -9.20 9.70 -5.83
CA ARG A 235 -9.39 8.81 -4.69
C ARG A 235 -10.78 8.93 -4.10
N ARG A 236 -11.37 7.78 -3.72
CA ARG A 236 -12.68 7.71 -3.05
C ARG A 236 -12.59 8.27 -1.63
N LEU A 237 -13.48 9.21 -1.29
CA LEU A 237 -13.41 9.92 0.00
C LEU A 237 -14.05 9.16 1.17
N LYS A 238 -15.29 8.68 1.02
CA LYS A 238 -16.11 8.19 2.15
C LYS A 238 -15.58 6.89 2.77
N SER A 239 -15.02 5.99 1.97
CA SER A 239 -14.51 4.69 2.42
C SER A 239 -13.04 4.72 2.88
N GLU A 240 -12.27 5.77 2.55
CA GLU A 240 -10.83 5.77 2.78
C GLU A 240 -10.33 6.91 3.67
N HIS A 241 -11.03 8.04 3.69
CA HIS A 241 -10.65 9.22 4.45
C HIS A 241 -11.88 9.97 4.98
N PRO A 242 -12.64 9.37 5.91
CA PRO A 242 -13.91 9.95 6.38
C PRO A 242 -13.74 11.34 7.01
N HIS A 243 -12.60 11.63 7.65
CA HIS A 243 -12.33 12.96 8.21
C HIS A 243 -12.08 14.03 7.14
N VAL A 244 -11.41 13.66 6.05
CA VAL A 244 -11.17 14.54 4.89
C VAL A 244 -12.48 14.79 4.16
N ALA A 245 -13.29 13.74 3.99
CA ALA A 245 -14.64 13.84 3.44
C ALA A 245 -15.50 14.85 4.21
N THR A 246 -15.53 14.74 5.54
CA THR A 246 -16.29 15.66 6.41
C THR A 246 -15.80 17.10 6.34
N ARG A 247 -14.49 17.32 6.22
CA ARG A 247 -13.94 18.68 6.11
C ARG A 247 -14.27 19.30 4.75
N TYR A 248 -14.15 18.52 3.69
CA TYR A 248 -14.55 18.94 2.34
C TYR A 248 -16.06 19.25 2.26
N THR A 249 -16.95 18.40 2.80
CA THR A 249 -18.40 18.68 2.79
C THR A 249 -18.76 19.92 3.59
N ARG A 250 -18.08 20.15 4.71
CA ARG A 250 -18.35 21.29 5.59
C ARG A 250 -17.92 22.62 4.96
N VAL A 251 -16.77 22.65 4.29
CA VAL A 251 -16.23 23.89 3.70
C VAL A 251 -16.87 24.19 2.35
N SER A 252 -16.99 23.19 1.47
CA SER A 252 -17.48 23.40 0.11
C SER A 252 -18.98 23.55 -0.06
N LYS A 253 -19.75 23.29 1.01
CA LYS A 253 -21.22 23.15 0.96
C LYS A 253 -21.70 22.11 -0.08
N LEU A 254 -20.78 21.37 -0.73
CA LEU A 254 -21.09 20.25 -1.59
C LEU A 254 -21.39 19.07 -0.67
N LYS A 255 -22.61 18.53 -0.74
CA LYS A 255 -22.88 17.24 -0.12
C LYS A 255 -22.04 16.20 -0.88
N ILE A 256 -21.12 15.52 -0.20
CA ILE A 256 -20.65 14.20 -0.63
C ILE A 256 -21.85 13.29 -0.42
N VAL A 257 -22.52 12.93 -1.51
CA VAL A 257 -23.81 12.24 -1.47
C VAL A 257 -23.59 10.72 -1.45
N ARG A 258 -22.47 10.21 -2.00
CA ARG A 258 -22.31 8.77 -2.29
C ARG A 258 -20.96 8.23 -1.81
N GLU A 259 -20.90 6.91 -1.60
CA GLU A 259 -19.66 6.20 -1.21
C GLU A 259 -18.57 6.22 -2.29
N GLU A 260 -18.96 6.57 -3.51
CA GLU A 260 -18.13 6.48 -4.71
C GLU A 260 -17.51 7.82 -5.13
N ASP A 261 -17.86 8.90 -4.44
CA ASP A 261 -17.38 10.25 -4.76
C ASP A 261 -15.85 10.29 -4.69
N LYS A 262 -15.21 10.70 -5.80
CA LYS A 262 -13.76 10.78 -5.93
C LYS A 262 -13.28 12.22 -5.99
N VAL A 263 -12.19 12.46 -5.27
CA VAL A 263 -11.51 13.76 -5.28
C VAL A 263 -10.14 13.63 -5.91
N LEU A 264 -9.81 14.62 -6.73
CA LEU A 264 -8.47 14.78 -7.27
C LEU A 264 -7.49 14.89 -6.12
N GLN A 265 -6.64 13.88 -5.98
CA GLN A 265 -5.55 13.93 -5.04
C GLN A 265 -4.41 14.74 -5.66
N GLY A 266 -4.02 14.47 -6.89
CA GLY A 266 -2.97 15.23 -7.54
C GLY A 266 -2.60 14.65 -8.88
N TYR A 267 -1.38 14.95 -9.32
CA TYR A 267 -0.94 14.67 -10.66
C TYR A 267 0.36 13.87 -10.68
N PHE A 268 0.46 12.95 -11.64
CA PHE A 268 1.66 12.17 -11.94
C PHE A 268 2.16 12.52 -13.34
N PRO A 269 3.10 13.46 -13.48
CA PRO A 269 3.79 13.64 -14.75
C PRO A 269 4.51 12.34 -15.13
N PHE A 270 4.36 11.91 -16.37
CA PHE A 270 4.90 10.62 -16.81
C PHE A 270 5.66 10.71 -18.12
N VAL A 271 6.42 9.65 -18.40
CA VAL A 271 6.97 9.35 -19.73
C VAL A 271 6.71 7.90 -20.07
N ILE A 272 6.77 7.58 -21.35
CA ILE A 272 6.63 6.22 -21.83
C ILE A 272 8.02 5.75 -22.24
N GLU A 273 8.46 4.64 -21.65
CA GLU A 273 9.74 4.02 -21.96
C GLU A 273 9.52 2.51 -22.08
N ASP A 274 9.75 1.96 -23.28
CA ASP A 274 9.46 0.57 -23.63
C ASP A 274 7.99 0.17 -23.31
N ASP A 275 7.79 -0.79 -22.40
CA ASP A 275 6.47 -1.28 -21.97
C ASP A 275 5.94 -0.60 -20.71
N TYR A 276 6.61 0.47 -20.27
CA TYR A 276 6.31 1.14 -19.02
C TYR A 276 5.79 2.55 -19.23
N VAL A 277 4.77 2.90 -18.45
CA VAL A 277 4.44 4.28 -18.15
C VAL A 277 5.10 4.66 -16.83
N VAL A 278 6.11 5.52 -16.89
CA VAL A 278 7.00 5.86 -15.78
C VAL A 278 6.54 7.16 -15.15
N LEU A 279 5.95 7.06 -13.96
CA LEU A 279 5.51 8.19 -13.14
C LEU A 279 6.75 8.84 -12.49
N LYS A 280 7.03 10.08 -12.87
CA LYS A 280 8.27 10.78 -12.51
C LYS A 280 8.26 11.36 -11.11
N THR A 281 7.12 11.89 -10.69
CA THR A 281 6.92 12.56 -9.41
C THR A 281 5.43 12.59 -9.09
N PHE A 282 5.07 13.04 -7.90
CA PHE A 282 3.68 13.32 -7.54
C PHE A 282 3.53 14.80 -7.16
N LEU A 283 2.65 15.51 -7.87
CA LEU A 283 2.39 16.94 -7.69
C LEU A 283 1.03 17.15 -7.05
N MET A 284 0.97 18.08 -6.11
CA MET A 284 -0.28 18.54 -5.53
C MET A 284 -0.96 19.58 -6.42
N PRO A 285 -2.30 19.64 -6.45
CA PRO A 285 -3.01 20.76 -7.05
C PRO A 285 -2.45 22.10 -6.55
N GLY A 286 -2.20 23.02 -7.48
CA GLY A 286 -1.56 24.31 -7.21
C GLY A 286 -0.03 24.32 -7.24
N MET A 287 0.64 23.17 -7.28
CA MET A 287 2.11 23.14 -7.46
C MET A 287 2.53 23.63 -8.85
N THR A 288 3.79 24.02 -8.97
CA THR A 288 4.33 24.53 -10.25
C THR A 288 4.09 23.51 -11.37
N LYS A 289 3.63 23.99 -12.52
CA LYS A 289 3.24 23.24 -13.74
C LYS A 289 1.87 22.56 -13.71
N THR A 290 1.18 22.50 -12.57
CA THR A 290 -0.19 21.96 -12.57
C THR A 290 -1.17 22.94 -13.22
N PRO A 291 -2.34 22.45 -13.70
CA PRO A 291 -3.38 23.30 -14.25
C PRO A 291 -3.75 24.47 -13.33
N GLU A 292 -3.83 24.25 -12.02
CA GLU A 292 -4.22 25.29 -11.07
C GLU A 292 -3.17 26.40 -10.95
N SER A 293 -1.88 26.02 -10.94
CA SER A 293 -0.80 27.01 -10.93
C SER A 293 -0.80 27.86 -12.19
N TYR A 294 -1.09 27.26 -13.34
CA TYR A 294 -1.21 27.98 -14.61
C TYR A 294 -2.42 28.93 -14.59
N LEU A 295 -3.56 28.46 -14.10
CA LEU A 295 -4.78 29.25 -14.00
C LEU A 295 -4.57 30.51 -13.15
N VAL A 296 -3.98 30.38 -11.95
CA VAL A 296 -3.69 31.53 -11.07
C VAL A 296 -2.68 32.49 -11.68
N LYS A 297 -1.70 32.00 -12.44
CA LYS A 297 -0.68 32.84 -13.07
C LYS A 297 -1.23 33.68 -14.21
N ASN A 298 -2.22 33.18 -14.94
CA ASN A 298 -2.81 33.84 -16.10
C ASN A 298 -4.16 34.52 -15.81
N ALA A 299 -4.69 34.38 -14.60
CA ALA A 299 -5.88 35.08 -14.17
C ALA A 299 -5.63 36.60 -14.04
N GLU A 300 -6.69 37.38 -14.23
CA GLU A 300 -6.65 38.82 -14.02
C GLU A 300 -6.21 39.18 -12.60
N HIS A 301 -5.43 40.26 -12.48
CA HIS A 301 -4.78 40.60 -11.23
C HIS A 301 -5.79 41.19 -10.21
N THR A 302 -6.38 40.33 -9.39
CA THR A 302 -7.28 40.71 -8.29
C THR A 302 -6.66 40.45 -6.92
N GLN A 303 -7.22 41.03 -5.86
CA GLN A 303 -6.80 40.76 -4.48
C GLN A 303 -6.88 39.26 -4.14
N GLN A 304 -7.91 38.58 -4.64
CA GLN A 304 -8.11 37.14 -4.46
C GLN A 304 -6.99 36.34 -5.16
N ILE A 305 -6.61 36.72 -6.38
CA ILE A 305 -5.51 36.07 -7.11
C ILE A 305 -4.16 36.29 -6.41
N GLU A 306 -3.89 37.49 -5.90
CA GLU A 306 -2.67 37.75 -5.11
C GLU A 306 -2.62 36.94 -3.81
N TYR A 307 -3.77 36.75 -3.18
CA TYR A 307 -3.90 35.85 -2.04
C TYR A 307 -3.59 34.39 -2.44
N PHE A 308 -4.17 33.88 -3.54
CA PHE A 308 -3.86 32.53 -4.03
C PHE A 308 -2.39 32.37 -4.42
N LYS A 309 -1.76 33.35 -5.08
CA LYS A 309 -0.31 33.31 -5.36
C LYS A 309 0.53 33.17 -4.09
N LYS A 310 0.15 33.82 -2.98
CA LYS A 310 0.81 33.65 -1.68
C LYS A 310 0.54 32.28 -1.08
N LEU A 311 -0.68 31.77 -1.20
CA LEU A 311 -1.06 30.43 -0.75
C LEU A 311 -0.25 29.35 -1.49
N LEU A 312 -0.11 29.44 -2.81
CA LEU A 312 0.64 28.48 -3.63
C LEU A 312 2.11 28.32 -3.18
N LYS A 313 2.73 29.38 -2.65
CA LYS A 313 4.09 29.33 -2.10
C LYS A 313 4.20 28.50 -0.80
N LYS A 314 3.08 28.28 -0.11
CA LYS A 314 3.00 27.58 1.18
C LYS A 314 2.44 26.16 1.07
N ILE A 315 1.86 25.80 -0.08
CA ILE A 315 1.28 24.48 -0.30
C ILE A 315 2.39 23.43 -0.27
N ASN A 316 2.19 22.44 0.59
CA ASN A 316 3.07 21.30 0.73
C ASN A 316 2.25 20.07 1.15
N PHE A 317 2.92 18.93 1.23
CA PHE A 317 2.30 17.64 1.57
C PHE A 317 1.77 17.54 3.01
N THR A 318 2.06 18.50 3.89
CA THR A 318 1.60 18.50 5.29
C THR A 318 0.42 19.42 5.54
N ASN A 319 0.19 20.42 4.67
CA ASN A 319 -0.78 21.51 4.89
C ASN A 319 -1.94 21.51 3.88
N TRP A 320 -2.20 20.40 3.18
CA TRP A 320 -3.05 20.35 1.99
C TRP A 320 -4.56 20.22 2.22
N LEU A 321 -5.05 20.53 3.41
CA LEU A 321 -6.47 20.47 3.76
C LEU A 321 -6.87 21.64 4.67
N THR A 322 -6.18 22.78 4.56
CA THR A 322 -6.61 24.02 5.20
C THR A 322 -7.88 24.54 4.52
N GLU A 323 -8.62 25.38 5.23
CA GLU A 323 -9.81 26.04 4.68
C GLU A 323 -9.46 26.88 3.45
N ASP A 324 -8.38 27.66 3.56
CA ASP A 324 -7.76 28.42 2.47
C ASP A 324 -7.48 27.57 1.22
N TYR A 325 -6.94 26.36 1.40
CA TYR A 325 -6.65 25.46 0.30
C TYR A 325 -7.92 24.91 -0.35
N ILE A 326 -8.94 24.59 0.44
CA ILE A 326 -10.23 24.13 -0.10
C ILE A 326 -10.91 25.24 -0.90
N GLN A 327 -10.93 26.48 -0.39
CA GLN A 327 -11.45 27.64 -1.13
C GLN A 327 -10.71 27.88 -2.44
N PHE A 328 -9.39 27.69 -2.44
CA PHE A 328 -8.58 27.76 -3.65
C PHE A 328 -8.98 26.68 -4.68
N LEU A 329 -9.21 25.44 -4.25
CA LEU A 329 -9.64 24.37 -5.15
C LEU A 329 -11.05 24.61 -5.70
N GLU A 330 -11.98 25.14 -4.89
CA GLU A 330 -13.31 25.55 -5.34
C GLU A 330 -13.24 26.59 -6.43
N TRP A 331 -12.45 27.65 -6.21
CA TRP A 331 -12.23 28.68 -7.22
C TRP A 331 -11.64 28.09 -8.51
N CYS A 332 -10.67 27.17 -8.41
CA CYS A 332 -10.13 26.49 -9.59
C CYS A 332 -11.19 25.69 -10.34
N GLN A 333 -12.13 25.07 -9.64
CA GLN A 333 -13.24 24.33 -10.25
C GLN A 333 -14.24 25.24 -10.96
N GLU A 334 -14.61 26.35 -10.34
CA GLU A 334 -15.46 27.37 -10.96
C GLU A 334 -14.83 27.94 -12.24
N ASN A 335 -13.51 27.89 -12.34
CA ASN A 335 -12.72 28.36 -13.47
C ASN A 335 -12.20 27.22 -14.37
N GLY A 336 -12.90 26.07 -14.38
CA GLY A 336 -12.74 25.03 -15.40
C GLY A 336 -11.75 23.91 -15.08
N ILE A 337 -11.15 23.86 -13.88
CA ILE A 337 -10.31 22.73 -13.47
C ILE A 337 -11.14 21.74 -12.65
N SER A 338 -11.43 20.58 -13.22
CA SER A 338 -12.14 19.52 -12.50
C SER A 338 -11.33 19.05 -11.26
N GLN A 339 -11.82 19.41 -10.07
CA GLN A 339 -11.30 18.96 -8.78
C GLN A 339 -12.07 17.75 -8.24
N TYR A 340 -13.33 17.64 -8.65
CA TYR A 340 -14.19 16.52 -8.37
C TYR A 340 -14.51 15.80 -9.67
N GLU A 341 -14.31 14.49 -9.65
CA GLU A 341 -15.14 13.65 -10.49
C GLU A 341 -16.49 13.58 -9.79
N SER A 342 -17.39 14.46 -10.21
CA SER A 342 -18.78 14.33 -9.83
C SER A 342 -19.46 13.55 -10.95
N ILE A 343 -20.53 12.84 -10.64
CA ILE A 343 -21.67 12.95 -11.55
C ILE A 343 -22.19 14.40 -11.40
N ILE A 344 -21.47 15.41 -11.92
CA ILE A 344 -22.09 16.59 -12.55
C ILE A 344 -22.61 16.08 -13.90
N ILE A 345 -23.54 15.13 -13.79
CA ILE A 345 -24.47 14.74 -14.84
C ILE A 345 -25.89 14.83 -14.26
N ASN A 346 -26.09 14.77 -12.93
CA ASN A 346 -27.44 14.86 -12.37
C ASN A 346 -27.88 16.26 -11.93
N ARG A 347 -27.01 17.24 -11.70
CA ARG A 347 -27.50 18.60 -11.39
C ARG A 347 -28.07 19.33 -12.61
N LEU A 348 -27.55 19.11 -13.82
CA LEU A 348 -28.15 19.67 -15.04
C LEU A 348 -29.41 18.90 -15.46
N GLN A 349 -29.50 17.61 -15.17
CA GLN A 349 -30.72 16.83 -15.42
C GLN A 349 -31.82 17.08 -14.37
N ASP A 350 -31.48 17.34 -13.11
CA ASP A 350 -32.46 17.65 -12.07
C ASP A 350 -32.93 19.11 -12.16
N TYR A 351 -32.09 20.07 -12.56
CA TYR A 351 -32.56 21.43 -12.88
C TYR A 351 -33.36 21.49 -14.19
N GLY A 352 -32.98 20.70 -15.21
CA GLY A 352 -33.76 20.57 -16.44
C GLY A 352 -35.13 19.90 -16.22
N ARG A 353 -35.19 18.87 -15.37
CA ARG A 353 -36.46 18.20 -15.01
C ARG A 353 -37.31 19.03 -14.05
N GLN A 354 -36.73 19.79 -13.12
CA GLN A 354 -37.53 20.67 -12.26
C GLN A 354 -38.16 21.82 -13.05
N ILE A 355 -37.48 22.39 -14.04
CA ILE A 355 -38.09 23.43 -14.90
C ILE A 355 -39.23 22.84 -15.75
N GLN A 356 -39.13 21.59 -16.19
CA GLN A 356 -40.19 20.95 -16.98
C GLN A 356 -41.41 20.54 -16.12
N ILE A 357 -41.18 20.06 -14.89
CA ILE A 357 -42.26 19.72 -13.95
C ILE A 357 -43.03 20.97 -13.46
N PHE A 358 -42.38 22.15 -13.42
CA PHE A 358 -43.08 23.41 -13.15
C PHE A 358 -43.65 24.08 -14.40
N GLY A 359 -43.25 23.70 -15.61
CA GLY A 359 -43.90 24.14 -16.86
C GLY A 359 -45.23 23.42 -17.08
N ASP A 360 -45.24 22.09 -16.91
CA ASP A 360 -46.42 21.26 -17.18
C ASP A 360 -47.53 21.42 -16.12
N VAL A 361 -47.20 21.90 -14.91
CA VAL A 361 -48.19 22.14 -13.84
C VAL A 361 -48.91 23.49 -13.98
N PHE A 362 -48.41 24.42 -14.81
CA PHE A 362 -49.05 25.72 -15.05
C PHE A 362 -49.84 25.81 -16.36
N ASP A 363 -49.68 24.85 -17.28
CA ASP A 363 -50.53 24.76 -18.48
C ASP A 363 -51.86 24.01 -18.24
N ASP A 364 -51.97 23.22 -17.15
CA ASP A 364 -53.22 22.59 -16.70
C ASP A 364 -54.10 23.51 -15.81
N LEU A 365 -53.74 24.79 -15.67
CA LEU A 365 -54.50 25.81 -14.93
C LEU A 365 -54.85 27.05 -15.79
N LYS A 366 -55.04 26.87 -17.10
CA LYS A 366 -55.68 27.86 -17.99
C LYS A 366 -56.89 27.31 -18.72
#